data_AF-A0A521GL54-F1
#
_entry.id   AF-A0A521GL54-F1
#
_cell.length_a   1.000
_cell.length_b   1.000
_cell.length_c   1.000
_cell.angle_alpha   90.00
_cell.angle_beta   90.00
_cell.angle_gamma   90.00
#
_symmetry.space_group_name_H-M   'P 1'
#
loop_
_entity.id
_entity.type
_entity.pdbx_description
1 polymer ?
#
loop_
_entity_poly.entity_id
_entity_poly.type
_entity_poly.pdbx_seq_one_letter_code
_entity_poly.pdbx_strand_id
1 'polypeptide(L)'
;MKGKRVVATVIAALLLILAGCSAVPDQLQATIKDLPNQIENSRKAVDDAEKAYGEQIKDPKYDFTRSYTPEQMRTTRFATARTNLDEAKAVFEGQVKPLEKDFKIEQLTTLETQVNRVRDLIKTAETNAKEPLHWAGVVIYVRDNTSQALRDTEDSVMHLNSAYESLKAEADKAKTDFPHQLAKINEKLAPFKALATEANAALNSAKTEAKNASPNFAVVAEGCDKATNNTGAFDEGSSALSDALKGLYVRETHTLIDIRVDSMLSLGRTSWNEAVDGGEVDFEFPGIPVEPEVADYFAQVPADTTLATYNSSWGGDFTLKLNNVDQARWDALKLDPGQAWPQSGGHNSSEIWMDELEDTYCHKLKVFKNGKPDASGRPTSDLDDACVKYNTQAEINNGIYWEESDELLSEAIGIDIYSKSYGDFPEQASEAATPPGIGYVNDPTTGEWRTDSTGHSFWYFYGQYRFFNDIIAGPYPYYYRSQYDTWSRNYRYSGKPYYMPDANGTPRFGGKSPQAQSRFPNSNYTKQRLGDATVRNSGPVSRSGGPGGGGK
;
A
#
# COMPACT_ATOMS: atom_id res chain seq x y z
N MET A 1 -13.33 -6.63 -19.00
CA MET A 1 -12.25 -7.63 -18.91
C MET A 1 -11.64 -7.49 -17.53
N LYS A 2 -11.61 -8.59 -16.76
CA LYS A 2 -11.21 -8.60 -15.35
C LYS A 2 -9.69 -8.53 -15.25
N GLY A 3 -9.15 -7.43 -14.71
CA GLY A 3 -7.74 -7.31 -14.36
C GLY A 3 -7.48 -7.98 -13.02
N LYS A 4 -6.79 -9.12 -13.02
CA LYS A 4 -6.26 -9.74 -11.80
C LYS A 4 -5.09 -8.90 -11.32
N ARG A 5 -5.23 -8.23 -10.17
CA ARG A 5 -4.10 -7.68 -9.42
C ARG A 5 -3.37 -8.85 -8.78
N VAL A 6 -2.09 -9.01 -9.11
CA VAL A 6 -1.17 -9.93 -8.46
C VAL A 6 -0.85 -9.33 -7.09
N VAL A 7 -1.38 -9.95 -6.03
CA VAL A 7 -1.02 -9.62 -4.65
C VAL A 7 0.39 -10.14 -4.41
N ALA A 8 1.33 -9.24 -4.15
CA ALA A 8 2.64 -9.58 -3.65
C ALA A 8 2.49 -9.95 -2.16
N THR A 9 2.57 -11.24 -1.85
CA THR A 9 2.57 -11.74 -0.48
C THR A 9 3.89 -11.37 0.19
N VAL A 10 3.88 -10.37 1.07
CA VAL A 10 4.99 -10.11 1.99
C VAL A 10 4.82 -11.05 3.17
N ILE A 11 5.68 -12.08 3.25
CA ILE A 11 5.75 -12.99 4.38
C ILE A 11 6.56 -12.28 5.47
N ALA A 12 5.89 -11.75 6.49
CA ALA A 12 6.53 -11.31 7.72
C ALA A 12 6.73 -12.54 8.63
N ALA A 13 7.93 -13.12 8.62
CA ALA A 13 8.30 -14.19 9.54
C ALA A 13 8.75 -13.58 10.89
N LEU A 14 8.00 -13.91 11.94
CA LEU A 14 8.32 -13.62 13.34
C LEU A 14 9.69 -14.20 13.73
N LEU A 15 10.50 -13.38 14.38
CA LEU A 15 11.83 -13.70 14.90
C LEU A 15 11.74 -14.02 16.41
N LEU A 16 11.68 -15.31 16.76
CA LEU A 16 11.91 -15.79 18.13
C LEU A 16 13.40 -16.06 18.32
N ILE A 17 14.02 -15.35 19.27
CA ILE A 17 15.42 -15.51 19.65
C ILE A 17 15.50 -16.66 20.66
N LEU A 18 15.94 -17.84 20.21
CA LEU A 18 16.65 -18.81 21.04
C LEU A 18 17.93 -19.19 20.30
N ALA A 19 19.06 -19.09 20.99
CA ALA A 19 20.36 -19.53 20.49
C ALA A 19 20.34 -21.06 20.31
N GLY A 20 19.93 -21.50 19.13
CA GLY A 20 19.93 -22.89 18.68
C GLY A 20 19.64 -22.93 17.19
N CYS A 21 20.64 -23.30 16.39
CA CYS A 21 20.60 -23.49 14.92
C CYS A 21 19.46 -22.75 14.19
N SER A 22 19.68 -21.47 13.84
CA SER A 22 18.84 -20.85 12.81
C SER A 22 19.12 -21.57 11.50
N ALA A 23 18.17 -22.38 11.05
CA ALA A 23 18.23 -22.97 9.72
C ALA A 23 17.74 -21.93 8.69
N VAL A 24 18.31 -21.96 7.49
CA VAL A 24 17.76 -21.20 6.35
C VAL A 24 16.32 -21.68 6.13
N PRO A 25 15.32 -20.79 5.91
CA PRO A 25 13.95 -21.19 5.62
C PRO A 25 13.88 -22.21 4.47
N ASP A 26 13.08 -23.26 4.62
CA ASP A 26 13.07 -24.41 3.70
C ASP A 26 12.89 -24.03 2.23
N GLN A 27 12.01 -23.06 1.95
CA GLN A 27 11.77 -22.56 0.60
C GLN A 27 13.00 -21.85 0.00
N LEU A 28 13.71 -21.08 0.82
CA LEU A 28 14.93 -20.39 0.42
C LEU A 28 16.07 -21.41 0.23
N GLN A 29 16.17 -22.41 1.10
CA GLN A 29 17.16 -23.48 0.96
C GLN A 29 16.92 -24.33 -0.31
N ALA A 30 15.67 -24.66 -0.61
CA ALA A 30 15.32 -25.34 -1.86
C ALA A 30 15.70 -24.51 -3.09
N THR A 31 15.45 -23.20 -3.04
CA THR A 31 15.85 -22.27 -4.12
C THR A 31 17.36 -22.25 -4.29
N ILE A 32 18.12 -22.09 -3.20
CA ILE A 32 19.60 -22.06 -3.23
C ILE A 32 20.17 -23.35 -3.82
N LYS A 33 19.63 -24.52 -3.44
CA LYS A 33 20.05 -25.83 -3.98
C LYS A 33 19.82 -25.96 -5.49
N ASP A 34 18.81 -25.29 -6.04
CA ASP A 34 18.46 -25.36 -7.47
C ASP A 34 19.23 -24.35 -8.34
N LEU A 35 19.72 -23.24 -7.76
CA LEU A 35 20.43 -22.18 -8.50
C LEU A 35 21.58 -22.69 -9.40
N PRO A 36 22.47 -23.61 -8.96
CA PRO A 36 23.51 -24.15 -9.84
C PRO A 36 22.94 -24.84 -11.09
N ASN A 37 21.87 -25.61 -10.93
CA ASN A 37 21.22 -26.28 -12.05
C ASN A 37 20.56 -25.26 -12.99
N GLN A 38 19.91 -24.22 -12.45
CA GLN A 38 19.35 -23.14 -13.26
C GLN A 38 20.43 -22.44 -14.08
N ILE A 39 21.58 -22.08 -13.46
CA ILE A 39 22.69 -21.42 -14.17
C ILE A 39 23.21 -22.30 -15.32
N GLU A 40 23.44 -23.58 -15.09
CA GLU A 40 23.96 -24.50 -16.11
C GLU A 40 22.91 -24.78 -17.22
N ASN A 41 21.64 -24.95 -16.85
CA ASN A 41 20.54 -25.12 -17.80
C ASN A 41 20.37 -23.88 -18.68
N SER A 42 20.39 -22.68 -18.10
CA SER A 42 20.29 -21.42 -18.85
C SER A 42 21.53 -21.20 -19.72
N ARG A 43 22.73 -21.65 -19.30
CA ARG A 43 23.93 -21.63 -20.17
C ARG A 43 23.76 -22.51 -21.39
N LYS A 44 23.28 -23.73 -21.20
CA LYS A 44 22.94 -24.62 -22.31
C LYS A 44 21.88 -24.01 -23.22
N ALA A 45 20.86 -23.37 -22.65
CA ALA A 45 19.83 -22.69 -23.43
C ALA A 45 20.40 -21.53 -24.28
N VAL A 46 21.40 -20.80 -23.77
CA VAL A 46 22.12 -19.77 -24.56
C VAL A 46 22.84 -20.41 -25.75
N ASP A 47 23.56 -21.51 -25.54
CA ASP A 47 24.28 -22.20 -26.61
C ASP A 47 23.32 -22.80 -27.66
N ASP A 48 22.22 -23.40 -27.21
CA ASP A 48 21.16 -23.92 -28.07
C ASP A 48 20.48 -22.80 -28.88
N ALA A 49 20.23 -21.64 -28.27
CA ALA A 49 19.67 -20.46 -28.93
C ALA A 49 20.63 -19.87 -29.98
N GLU A 50 21.93 -19.77 -29.68
CA GLU A 50 22.93 -19.30 -30.63
C GLU A 50 23.06 -20.25 -31.83
N LYS A 51 23.04 -21.56 -31.58
CA LYS A 51 23.03 -22.56 -32.65
C LYS A 51 21.77 -22.45 -33.51
N ALA A 52 20.59 -22.33 -32.89
CA ALA A 52 19.32 -22.20 -33.61
C ALA A 52 19.31 -20.93 -34.49
N TYR A 53 19.80 -19.80 -33.96
CA TYR A 53 19.99 -18.58 -34.73
C TYR A 53 20.94 -18.78 -35.90
N GLY A 54 22.10 -19.41 -35.65
CA GLY A 54 23.11 -19.71 -36.66
C GLY A 54 22.62 -20.63 -37.78
N GLU A 55 21.67 -21.53 -37.51
CA GLU A 55 20.99 -22.31 -38.55
C GLU A 55 19.94 -21.48 -39.31
N GLN A 56 19.14 -20.67 -38.60
CA GLN A 56 18.10 -19.84 -39.22
C GLN A 56 18.66 -18.83 -40.22
N ILE A 57 19.77 -18.17 -39.89
CA ILE A 57 20.41 -17.13 -40.72
C ILE A 57 21.04 -17.70 -42.01
N LYS A 58 21.20 -19.03 -42.15
CA LYS A 58 21.70 -19.67 -43.38
C LYS A 58 20.66 -19.74 -44.51
N ASP A 59 19.38 -19.59 -44.19
CA ASP A 59 18.31 -19.57 -45.19
C ASP A 59 18.55 -18.39 -46.16
N PRO A 60 18.50 -18.60 -47.49
CA PRO A 60 18.76 -17.55 -48.49
C PRO A 60 17.93 -16.27 -48.31
N LYS A 61 16.77 -16.36 -47.65
CA LYS A 61 15.99 -15.17 -47.31
C LYS A 61 16.75 -14.21 -46.40
N TYR A 62 17.82 -14.60 -45.73
CA TYR A 62 18.66 -13.72 -44.90
C TYR A 62 19.87 -13.13 -45.63
N ASP A 63 20.05 -13.38 -46.92
CA ASP A 63 21.26 -12.93 -47.65
C ASP A 63 21.50 -11.41 -47.59
N PHE A 64 20.45 -10.61 -47.41
CA PHE A 64 20.53 -9.16 -47.27
C PHE A 64 21.19 -8.70 -45.96
N THR A 65 21.29 -9.55 -44.94
CA THR A 65 21.92 -9.20 -43.64
C THR A 65 23.43 -9.46 -43.63
N ARG A 66 24.01 -9.98 -44.71
CA ARG A 66 25.45 -10.32 -44.78
C ARG A 66 26.39 -9.13 -44.54
N SER A 67 25.93 -7.91 -44.80
CA SER A 67 26.67 -6.67 -44.55
C SER A 67 26.44 -6.09 -43.14
N TYR A 68 25.56 -6.70 -42.34
CA TYR A 68 25.20 -6.16 -41.03
C TYR A 68 26.27 -6.47 -40.00
N THR A 69 26.47 -5.55 -39.06
CA THR A 69 27.39 -5.75 -37.95
C THR A 69 26.81 -6.74 -36.93
N PRO A 70 27.65 -7.36 -36.08
CA PRO A 70 27.17 -8.22 -34.99
C PRO A 70 26.14 -7.54 -34.08
N GLU A 71 26.27 -6.23 -33.87
CA GLU A 71 25.33 -5.42 -33.08
C GLU A 71 24.00 -5.24 -33.80
N GLN A 72 24.02 -4.93 -35.10
CA GLN A 72 22.79 -4.84 -35.92
C GLN A 72 22.05 -6.18 -35.98
N MET A 73 22.79 -7.28 -35.97
CA MET A 73 22.26 -8.64 -35.89
C MET A 73 21.93 -9.10 -34.47
N ARG A 74 22.21 -8.25 -33.47
CA ARG A 74 22.05 -8.49 -32.02
C ARG A 74 22.81 -9.70 -31.47
N THR A 75 23.74 -10.26 -32.24
CA THR A 75 24.53 -11.45 -31.86
C THR A 75 25.42 -11.22 -30.64
N THR A 76 25.77 -9.97 -30.32
CA THR A 76 26.48 -9.57 -29.09
C THR A 76 25.70 -9.97 -27.83
N ARG A 77 24.37 -10.13 -27.91
CA ARG A 77 23.51 -10.54 -26.80
C ARG A 77 23.82 -11.94 -26.27
N PHE A 78 24.30 -12.87 -27.10
CA PHE A 78 24.73 -14.18 -26.61
C PHE A 78 25.94 -14.06 -25.67
N ALA A 79 26.90 -13.20 -26.02
CA ALA A 79 28.04 -12.93 -25.14
C ALA A 79 27.59 -12.25 -23.85
N THR A 80 26.70 -11.26 -23.91
CA THR A 80 26.12 -10.61 -22.73
C THR A 80 25.37 -11.61 -21.84
N ALA A 81 24.61 -12.54 -22.42
CA ALA A 81 23.93 -13.59 -21.68
C ALA A 81 24.91 -14.49 -20.92
N ARG A 82 26.03 -14.89 -21.56
CA ARG A 82 27.08 -15.67 -20.89
C ARG A 82 27.74 -14.88 -19.76
N THR A 83 28.05 -13.59 -19.97
CA THR A 83 28.60 -12.73 -18.92
C THR A 83 27.67 -12.64 -17.71
N ASN A 84 26.36 -12.48 -17.92
CA ASN A 84 25.39 -12.47 -16.83
C ASN A 84 25.36 -13.80 -16.07
N LEU A 85 25.49 -14.94 -16.76
CA LEU A 85 25.54 -16.26 -16.13
C LEU A 85 26.86 -16.50 -15.39
N ASP A 86 27.97 -15.96 -15.89
CA ASP A 86 29.26 -15.97 -15.20
C ASP A 86 29.19 -15.13 -13.92
N GLU A 87 28.56 -13.95 -13.97
CA GLU A 87 28.30 -13.13 -12.79
C GLU A 87 27.34 -13.83 -11.82
N ALA A 88 26.27 -14.46 -12.31
CA ALA A 88 25.34 -15.23 -11.49
C ALA A 88 26.06 -16.34 -10.71
N LYS A 89 26.95 -17.06 -11.39
CA LYS A 89 27.80 -18.09 -10.78
C LYS A 89 28.76 -17.50 -9.75
N ALA A 90 29.40 -16.37 -10.06
CA ALA A 90 30.31 -15.71 -9.13
C ALA A 90 29.60 -15.19 -7.86
N VAL A 91 28.40 -14.61 -7.99
CA VAL A 91 27.57 -14.18 -6.85
C VAL A 91 27.13 -15.40 -6.03
N PHE A 92 26.72 -16.48 -6.69
CA PHE A 92 26.32 -17.71 -6.02
C PHE A 92 27.49 -18.32 -5.21
N GLU A 93 28.64 -18.55 -5.85
CA GLU A 93 29.80 -19.19 -5.23
C GLU A 93 30.46 -18.29 -4.17
N GLY A 94 30.53 -16.99 -4.42
CA GLY A 94 31.25 -16.03 -3.58
C GLY A 94 30.42 -15.39 -2.46
N GLN A 95 29.09 -15.37 -2.58
CA GLN A 95 28.22 -14.66 -1.62
C GLN A 95 27.11 -15.55 -1.08
N VAL A 96 26.33 -16.23 -1.93
CA VAL A 96 25.21 -17.06 -1.48
C VAL A 96 25.69 -18.28 -0.70
N LYS A 97 26.62 -19.06 -1.25
CA LYS A 97 27.10 -20.31 -0.63
C LYS A 97 27.82 -20.09 0.71
N PRO A 98 28.66 -19.05 0.91
CA PRO A 98 29.21 -18.74 2.22
C PRO A 98 28.14 -18.35 3.25
N LEU A 99 27.16 -17.53 2.86
CA LEU A 99 26.06 -17.11 3.74
C LEU A 99 25.13 -18.27 4.11
N GLU A 100 24.87 -19.21 3.19
CA GLU A 100 24.10 -20.42 3.49
C GLU A 100 24.84 -21.34 4.47
N LYS A 101 26.16 -21.49 4.30
CA LYS A 101 26.98 -22.42 5.09
C LYS A 101 27.12 -22.00 6.57
N ASP A 102 27.23 -20.71 6.84
CA ASP A 102 27.37 -20.13 8.20
C ASP A 102 26.19 -19.18 8.49
N PHE A 103 24.98 -19.65 8.21
CA PHE A 103 23.78 -18.82 8.27
C PHE A 103 23.48 -18.34 9.70
N LYS A 104 23.21 -17.04 9.81
CA LYS A 104 22.63 -16.40 10.99
C LYS A 104 21.36 -15.68 10.57
N ILE A 105 20.32 -15.74 11.39
CA ILE A 105 19.01 -15.18 11.04
C ILE A 105 19.06 -13.66 10.74
N GLU A 106 19.98 -12.93 11.36
CA GLU A 106 20.27 -11.51 11.07
C GLU A 106 20.72 -11.25 9.63
N GLN A 107 21.21 -12.28 8.93
CA GLN A 107 21.66 -12.23 7.55
C GLN A 107 20.58 -12.64 6.54
N LEU A 108 19.36 -12.98 6.99
CA LEU A 108 18.28 -13.46 6.12
C LEU A 108 18.02 -12.51 4.94
N THR A 109 17.84 -11.22 5.22
CA THR A 109 17.61 -10.21 4.18
C THR A 109 18.78 -10.10 3.20
N THR A 110 20.01 -10.28 3.68
CA THR A 110 21.20 -10.26 2.82
C THR A 110 21.24 -11.48 1.92
N LEU A 111 20.96 -12.67 2.47
CA LEU A 111 20.90 -13.92 1.72
C LEU A 111 19.80 -13.87 0.63
N GLU A 112 18.60 -13.40 0.99
CA GLU A 112 17.49 -13.21 0.04
C GLU A 112 17.86 -12.25 -1.08
N THR A 113 18.50 -11.13 -0.76
CA THR A 113 18.96 -10.15 -1.74
C THR A 113 19.94 -10.77 -2.74
N GLN A 114 20.92 -11.55 -2.28
CA GLN A 114 21.89 -12.19 -3.17
C GLN A 114 21.25 -13.30 -4.00
N VAL A 115 20.34 -14.10 -3.43
CA VAL A 115 19.57 -15.11 -4.18
C VAL A 115 18.74 -14.45 -5.29
N ASN A 116 18.04 -13.36 -4.98
CA ASN A 116 17.27 -12.61 -5.97
C ASN A 116 18.15 -12.03 -7.06
N ARG A 117 19.33 -11.49 -6.71
CA ARG A 117 20.31 -11.02 -7.69
C ARG A 117 20.75 -12.12 -8.66
N VAL A 118 21.04 -13.33 -8.17
CA VAL A 118 21.39 -14.47 -9.04
C VAL A 118 20.23 -14.79 -10.00
N ARG A 119 18.99 -14.85 -9.49
CA ARG A 119 17.81 -15.09 -10.32
C ARG A 119 17.59 -14.01 -11.38
N ASP A 120 17.79 -12.74 -11.04
CA ASP A 120 17.64 -11.63 -11.98
C ASP A 120 18.69 -11.66 -13.09
N LEU A 121 19.93 -12.05 -12.76
CA LEU A 121 20.98 -12.27 -13.75
C LEU A 121 20.64 -13.42 -14.70
N ILE A 122 20.12 -14.54 -14.18
CA ILE A 122 19.64 -15.67 -15.00
C ILE A 122 18.52 -15.22 -15.94
N LYS A 123 17.49 -14.54 -15.41
CA LYS A 123 16.35 -14.05 -16.21
C LYS A 123 16.80 -13.07 -17.30
N THR A 124 17.73 -12.17 -16.98
CA THR A 124 18.31 -11.23 -17.94
C THR A 124 19.10 -11.98 -19.02
N ALA A 125 19.86 -13.02 -18.64
CA ALA A 125 20.59 -13.86 -19.59
C ALA A 125 19.65 -14.58 -20.57
N GLU A 126 18.57 -15.20 -20.07
CA GLU A 126 17.57 -15.86 -20.91
C GLU A 126 16.86 -14.90 -21.86
N THR A 127 16.63 -13.66 -21.43
CA THR A 127 16.04 -12.61 -22.26
C THR A 127 17.00 -12.24 -23.40
N ASN A 128 18.26 -11.97 -23.09
CA ASN A 128 19.30 -11.68 -24.07
C ASN A 128 19.50 -12.86 -25.06
N ALA A 129 19.41 -14.11 -24.60
CA ALA A 129 19.57 -15.29 -25.44
C ALA A 129 18.50 -15.43 -26.53
N LYS A 130 17.27 -14.98 -26.26
CA LYS A 130 16.13 -15.09 -27.19
C LYS A 130 16.11 -13.96 -28.22
N GLU A 131 16.76 -12.85 -27.91
CA GLU A 131 16.66 -11.61 -28.68
C GLU A 131 17.14 -11.73 -30.14
N PRO A 132 18.26 -12.39 -30.48
CA PRO A 132 18.72 -12.49 -31.87
C PRO A 132 17.77 -13.28 -32.76
N LEU A 133 17.19 -14.36 -32.23
CA LEU A 133 16.23 -15.19 -32.96
C LEU A 133 14.93 -14.44 -33.22
N HIS A 134 14.44 -13.72 -32.21
CA HIS A 134 13.27 -12.86 -32.35
C HIS A 134 13.52 -11.76 -33.39
N TRP A 135 14.67 -11.07 -33.29
CA TRP A 135 15.11 -10.06 -34.25
C TRP A 135 15.14 -10.59 -35.69
N ALA A 136 15.65 -11.81 -35.91
CA ALA A 136 15.68 -12.43 -37.24
C ALA A 136 14.28 -12.62 -37.84
N GLY A 137 13.26 -12.86 -37.01
CA GLY A 137 11.86 -12.87 -37.45
C GLY A 137 11.37 -11.47 -37.83
N VAL A 138 11.61 -10.49 -36.95
CA VAL A 138 11.14 -9.10 -37.11
C VAL A 138 11.73 -8.45 -38.38
N VAL A 139 13.03 -8.61 -38.63
CA VAL A 139 13.68 -7.95 -39.77
C VAL A 139 13.19 -8.51 -41.12
N ILE A 140 12.89 -9.81 -41.20
CA ILE A 140 12.26 -10.40 -42.39
C ILE A 140 10.87 -9.81 -42.61
N TYR A 141 10.06 -9.77 -41.55
CA TYR A 141 8.73 -9.19 -41.63
C TYR A 141 8.78 -7.73 -42.10
N VAL A 142 9.66 -6.92 -41.53
CA VAL A 142 9.82 -5.51 -41.89
C VAL A 142 10.33 -5.35 -43.32
N ARG A 143 11.27 -6.19 -43.79
CA ARG A 143 11.70 -6.17 -45.19
C ARG A 143 10.54 -6.46 -46.13
N ASP A 144 9.77 -7.50 -45.85
CA ASP A 144 8.68 -7.95 -46.73
C ASP A 144 7.47 -6.99 -46.68
N ASN A 145 7.34 -6.20 -45.61
CA ASN A 145 6.20 -5.33 -45.35
C ASN A 145 6.60 -3.88 -45.04
N THR A 146 7.72 -3.38 -45.57
CA THR A 146 8.31 -2.10 -45.15
C THR A 146 7.34 -0.94 -45.21
N SER A 147 6.60 -0.82 -46.32
CA SER A 147 5.63 0.27 -46.48
C SER A 147 4.47 0.17 -45.49
N GLN A 148 4.05 -1.04 -45.12
CA GLN A 148 3.00 -1.22 -44.13
C GLN A 148 3.50 -0.90 -42.72
N ALA A 149 4.66 -1.44 -42.34
CA ALA A 149 5.28 -1.17 -41.04
C ALA A 149 5.50 0.33 -40.80
N LEU A 150 5.98 1.07 -41.82
CA LEU A 150 6.16 2.51 -41.73
C LEU A 150 4.83 3.28 -41.63
N ARG A 151 3.78 2.83 -42.34
CA ARG A 151 2.44 3.45 -42.23
C ARG A 151 1.84 3.25 -40.85
N ASP A 152 1.86 2.02 -40.33
CA ASP A 152 1.32 1.72 -39.00
C ASP A 152 2.05 2.50 -37.90
N THR A 153 3.37 2.63 -38.04
CA THR A 153 4.19 3.43 -37.11
C THR A 153 3.89 4.93 -37.25
N GLU A 154 3.71 5.43 -38.47
CA GLU A 154 3.34 6.83 -38.73
C GLU A 154 1.99 7.17 -38.11
N ASP A 155 0.98 6.33 -38.31
CA ASP A 155 -0.33 6.51 -37.69
C ASP A 155 -0.21 6.53 -36.15
N SER A 156 0.57 5.60 -35.58
CA SER A 156 0.83 5.54 -34.14
C SER A 156 1.51 6.80 -33.59
N VAL A 157 2.51 7.35 -34.29
CA VAL A 157 3.20 8.58 -33.89
C VAL A 157 2.31 9.82 -34.09
N MET A 158 1.46 9.83 -35.12
CA MET A 158 0.45 10.88 -35.30
C MET A 158 -0.55 10.91 -34.14
N HIS A 159 -1.02 9.74 -33.69
CA HIS A 159 -1.87 9.63 -32.50
C HIS A 159 -1.16 10.13 -31.25
N LEU A 160 0.09 9.72 -31.01
CA LEU A 160 0.92 10.21 -29.90
C LEU A 160 1.01 11.74 -29.91
N ASN A 161 1.41 12.34 -31.04
CA ASN A 161 1.57 13.78 -31.16
C ASN A 161 0.27 14.53 -30.86
N SER A 162 -0.87 14.06 -31.36
CA SER A 162 -2.18 14.65 -31.07
C SER A 162 -2.54 14.57 -29.59
N ALA A 163 -2.25 13.44 -28.93
CA ALA A 163 -2.51 13.26 -27.51
C ALA A 163 -1.56 14.12 -26.65
N TYR A 164 -0.29 14.22 -27.03
CA TYR A 164 0.68 15.09 -26.37
C TYR A 164 0.28 16.57 -26.44
N GLU A 165 -0.19 17.07 -27.59
CA GLU A 165 -0.65 18.47 -27.68
C GLU A 165 -1.86 18.73 -26.77
N SER A 166 -2.76 17.75 -26.63
CA SER A 166 -3.90 17.85 -25.72
C SER A 166 -3.44 17.89 -24.25
N LEU A 167 -2.54 16.99 -23.86
CA LEU A 167 -1.95 16.94 -22.51
C LEU A 167 -1.13 18.20 -22.20
N LYS A 168 -0.40 18.71 -23.19
CA LYS A 168 0.36 19.96 -23.09
C LYS A 168 -0.57 21.15 -22.88
N ALA A 169 -1.71 21.21 -23.57
CA ALA A 169 -2.70 22.26 -23.38
C ALA A 169 -3.29 22.26 -21.96
N GLU A 170 -3.58 21.08 -21.39
CA GLU A 170 -3.98 20.94 -19.99
C GLU A 170 -2.89 21.45 -19.04
N ALA A 171 -1.64 21.06 -19.28
CA ALA A 171 -0.50 21.49 -18.47
C ALA A 171 -0.26 23.00 -18.58
N ASP A 172 -0.39 23.59 -19.76
CA ASP A 172 -0.19 25.03 -19.96
C ASP A 172 -1.29 25.84 -19.26
N LYS A 173 -2.55 25.38 -19.31
CA LYS A 173 -3.62 25.96 -18.50
C LYS A 173 -3.30 25.88 -17.00
N ALA A 174 -2.87 24.72 -16.52
CA ALA A 174 -2.50 24.54 -15.12
C ALA A 174 -1.32 25.44 -14.70
N LYS A 175 -0.33 25.69 -15.58
CA LYS A 175 0.77 26.63 -15.31
C LYS A 175 0.28 28.07 -15.18
N THR A 176 -0.71 28.46 -15.98
CA THR A 176 -1.34 29.78 -15.89
C THR A 176 -2.15 29.93 -14.60
N ASP A 177 -2.96 28.93 -14.26
CA ASP A 177 -3.85 28.98 -13.09
C ASP A 177 -3.08 28.79 -11.76
N PHE A 178 -1.96 28.06 -11.78
CA PHE A 178 -1.15 27.71 -10.61
C PHE A 178 0.35 28.03 -10.81
N PRO A 179 0.75 29.32 -10.84
CA PRO A 179 2.15 29.70 -11.07
C PRO A 179 3.14 29.13 -10.03
N HIS A 180 2.69 28.87 -8.79
CA HIS A 180 3.50 28.26 -7.75
C HIS A 180 3.84 26.79 -8.02
N GLN A 181 3.11 26.13 -8.94
CA GLN A 181 3.32 24.74 -9.33
C GLN A 181 4.10 24.58 -10.64
N LEU A 182 4.54 25.68 -11.27
CA LEU A 182 5.17 25.67 -12.60
C LEU A 182 6.32 24.65 -12.71
N ALA A 183 7.20 24.59 -11.71
CA ALA A 183 8.32 23.67 -11.69
C ALA A 183 7.86 22.20 -11.69
N LYS A 184 6.91 21.84 -10.80
CA LYS A 184 6.38 20.47 -10.70
C LYS A 184 5.58 20.06 -11.94
N ILE A 185 4.80 20.97 -12.52
CA ILE A 185 4.07 20.69 -13.76
C ILE A 185 5.05 20.42 -14.91
N ASN A 186 6.11 21.22 -15.04
CA ASN A 186 7.13 20.99 -16.07
C ASN A 186 7.89 19.68 -15.86
N GLU A 187 8.25 19.38 -14.61
CA GLU A 187 8.90 18.12 -14.23
C GLU A 187 8.03 16.91 -14.63
N LYS A 188 6.74 16.93 -14.27
CA LYS A 188 5.81 15.84 -14.60
C LYS A 188 5.51 15.72 -16.09
N LEU A 189 5.50 16.82 -16.85
CA LEU A 189 5.26 16.82 -18.31
C LEU A 189 6.50 16.39 -19.12
N ALA A 190 7.71 16.62 -18.61
CA ALA A 190 8.95 16.40 -19.35
C ALA A 190 9.12 14.96 -19.91
N PRO A 191 8.81 13.87 -19.18
CA PRO A 191 8.88 12.51 -19.71
C PRO A 191 8.01 12.31 -20.96
N PHE A 192 6.79 12.87 -20.97
CA PHE A 192 5.86 12.75 -22.10
C PHE A 192 6.35 13.51 -23.33
N LYS A 193 6.97 14.67 -23.14
CA LYS A 193 7.64 15.40 -24.22
C LYS A 193 8.81 14.60 -24.80
N ALA A 194 9.60 13.94 -23.94
CA ALA A 194 10.71 13.11 -24.38
C ALA A 194 10.23 11.93 -25.22
N LEU A 195 9.21 11.21 -24.76
CA LEU A 195 8.57 10.11 -25.51
C LEU A 195 8.12 10.55 -26.91
N ALA A 196 7.41 11.67 -27.00
CA ALA A 196 6.98 12.25 -28.28
C ALA A 196 8.16 12.59 -29.18
N THR A 197 9.16 13.29 -28.65
CA THR A 197 10.35 13.72 -29.40
C THR A 197 11.13 12.52 -29.94
N GLU A 198 11.34 11.51 -29.10
CA GLU A 198 12.08 10.30 -29.45
C GLU A 198 11.32 9.42 -30.43
N ALA A 199 9.99 9.31 -30.32
CA ALA A 199 9.17 8.56 -31.27
C ALA A 199 9.24 9.16 -32.68
N ASN A 200 9.13 10.49 -32.78
CA ASN A 200 9.30 11.21 -34.05
C ASN A 200 10.72 11.02 -34.63
N ALA A 201 11.75 11.10 -33.78
CA ALA A 201 13.13 10.88 -34.23
C ALA A 201 13.34 9.45 -34.75
N ALA A 202 12.80 8.45 -34.04
CA ALA A 202 12.88 7.04 -34.44
C ALA A 202 12.16 6.77 -35.76
N LEU A 203 10.93 7.29 -35.92
CA LEU A 203 10.18 7.18 -37.18
C LEU A 203 10.92 7.86 -38.35
N ASN A 204 11.48 9.05 -38.14
CA ASN A 204 12.25 9.76 -39.16
C ASN A 204 13.51 9.00 -39.57
N SER A 205 14.19 8.37 -38.60
CA SER A 205 15.34 7.50 -38.87
C SER A 205 14.93 6.30 -39.74
N ALA A 206 13.85 5.59 -39.36
CA ALA A 206 13.33 4.45 -40.12
C ALA A 206 12.91 4.83 -41.55
N LYS A 207 12.19 5.96 -41.71
CA LYS A 207 11.79 6.48 -43.02
C LYS A 207 12.97 6.88 -43.90
N THR A 208 14.05 7.37 -43.30
CA THR A 208 15.27 7.77 -44.03
C THR A 208 16.01 6.53 -44.51
N GLU A 209 16.21 5.55 -43.62
CA GLU A 209 16.89 4.30 -43.97
C GLU A 209 16.15 3.51 -45.05
N ALA A 210 14.81 3.45 -44.97
CA ALA A 210 13.98 2.75 -45.95
C ALA A 210 14.08 3.32 -47.38
N LYS A 211 14.60 4.55 -47.56
CA LYS A 211 14.79 5.17 -48.88
C LYS A 211 16.17 4.89 -49.49
N ASN A 212 17.09 4.28 -48.74
CA ASN A 212 18.40 3.95 -49.25
C ASN A 212 18.30 2.92 -50.39
N ALA A 213 19.26 2.94 -51.32
CA ALA A 213 19.30 1.97 -52.43
C ALA A 213 19.46 0.52 -51.96
N SER A 214 20.00 0.32 -50.75
CA SER A 214 20.10 -0.96 -50.08
C SER A 214 19.77 -0.76 -48.60
N PRO A 215 18.48 -0.74 -48.22
CA PRO A 215 18.07 -0.43 -46.85
C PRO A 215 18.62 -1.40 -45.83
N ASN A 216 19.04 -0.87 -44.68
CA ASN A 216 19.24 -1.65 -43.48
C ASN A 216 17.91 -1.86 -42.75
N PHE A 217 17.25 -2.97 -43.02
CA PHE A 217 15.96 -3.30 -42.41
C PHE A 217 16.04 -3.53 -40.89
N ALA A 218 17.24 -3.77 -40.33
CA ALA A 218 17.40 -3.80 -38.88
C ALA A 218 17.19 -2.40 -38.27
N VAL A 219 17.73 -1.37 -38.90
CA VAL A 219 17.56 0.03 -38.49
C VAL A 219 16.12 0.50 -38.72
N VAL A 220 15.49 0.07 -39.81
CA VAL A 220 14.05 0.34 -40.04
C VAL A 220 13.20 -0.31 -38.94
N ALA A 221 13.43 -1.60 -38.65
CA ALA A 221 12.71 -2.32 -37.62
C ALA A 221 12.89 -1.68 -36.24
N GLU A 222 14.12 -1.36 -35.85
CA GLU A 222 14.42 -0.71 -34.57
C GLU A 222 13.75 0.66 -34.44
N GLY A 223 13.76 1.47 -35.51
CA GLY A 223 13.08 2.76 -35.50
C GLY A 223 11.56 2.63 -35.38
N CYS A 224 10.95 1.65 -36.04
CA CYS A 224 9.52 1.35 -35.88
C CYS A 224 9.21 0.86 -34.46
N ASP A 225 9.93 -0.14 -33.96
CA ASP A 225 9.73 -0.70 -32.62
C ASP A 225 9.89 0.38 -31.54
N LYS A 226 10.94 1.20 -31.63
CA LYS A 226 11.18 2.29 -30.67
C LYS A 226 10.05 3.32 -30.70
N ALA A 227 9.59 3.72 -31.87
CA ALA A 227 8.47 4.66 -32.00
C ALA A 227 7.18 4.08 -31.39
N THR A 228 6.83 2.84 -31.72
CA THR A 228 5.65 2.15 -31.18
C THR A 228 5.74 1.96 -29.66
N ASN A 229 6.90 1.57 -29.13
CA ASN A 229 7.11 1.43 -27.69
C ASN A 229 6.95 2.76 -26.95
N ASN A 230 7.47 3.86 -27.53
CA ASN A 230 7.30 5.18 -26.95
C ASN A 230 5.84 5.66 -26.98
N THR A 231 5.08 5.32 -28.03
CA THR A 231 3.62 5.54 -28.06
C THR A 231 2.93 4.74 -26.96
N GLY A 232 3.24 3.45 -26.81
CA GLY A 232 2.67 2.62 -25.74
C GLY A 232 2.96 3.17 -24.34
N ALA A 233 4.22 3.54 -24.07
CA ALA A 233 4.60 4.15 -22.79
C ALA A 233 3.91 5.50 -22.54
N PHE A 234 3.68 6.30 -23.59
CA PHE A 234 2.92 7.54 -23.49
C PHE A 234 1.46 7.26 -23.11
N ASP A 235 0.81 6.31 -23.79
CA ASP A 235 -0.59 5.96 -23.57
C ASP A 235 -0.82 5.41 -22.15
N GLU A 236 0.09 4.56 -21.66
CA GLU A 236 0.05 4.01 -20.30
C GLU A 236 0.12 5.09 -19.21
N GLY A 237 0.95 6.12 -19.41
CA GLY A 237 1.20 7.15 -18.39
C GLY A 237 0.32 8.40 -18.48
N SER A 238 -0.19 8.74 -19.67
CA SER A 238 -0.78 10.07 -19.94
C SER A 238 -2.06 10.35 -19.15
N SER A 239 -2.90 9.34 -18.94
CA SER A 239 -4.12 9.48 -18.13
C SER A 239 -3.80 9.89 -16.69
N ALA A 240 -2.78 9.28 -16.08
CA ALA A 240 -2.39 9.60 -14.71
C ALA A 240 -1.90 11.05 -14.57
N LEU A 241 -1.15 11.55 -15.57
CA LEU A 241 -0.76 12.97 -15.57
C LEU A 241 -1.97 13.89 -15.78
N SER A 242 -2.87 13.57 -16.71
CA SER A 242 -4.10 14.35 -16.91
C SER A 242 -4.93 14.42 -15.61
N ASP A 243 -5.07 13.30 -14.91
CA ASP A 243 -5.78 13.24 -13.64
C ASP A 243 -5.06 14.02 -12.52
N ALA A 244 -3.72 13.97 -12.48
CA ALA A 244 -2.95 14.78 -11.55
C ALA A 244 -3.12 16.29 -11.82
N LEU A 245 -3.14 16.71 -13.08
CA LEU A 245 -3.39 18.10 -13.48
C LEU A 245 -4.81 18.55 -13.13
N LYS A 246 -5.82 17.71 -13.38
CA LYS A 246 -7.22 17.95 -12.93
C LYS A 246 -7.29 18.00 -11.40
N GLY A 247 -6.47 17.22 -10.71
CA GLY A 247 -6.34 17.19 -9.27
C GLY A 247 -5.96 18.55 -8.66
N LEU A 248 -5.24 19.41 -9.38
CA LEU A 248 -4.95 20.78 -8.93
C LEU A 248 -6.22 21.61 -8.73
N TYR A 249 -7.28 21.33 -9.49
CA TYR A 249 -8.57 22.02 -9.41
C TYR A 249 -9.52 21.41 -8.38
N VAL A 250 -9.05 20.42 -7.63
CA VAL A 250 -9.83 19.74 -6.59
C VAL A 250 -9.20 20.07 -5.26
N ARG A 251 -9.95 20.75 -4.39
CA ARG A 251 -9.68 20.77 -2.96
C ARG A 251 -10.39 19.61 -2.29
N GLU A 252 -9.77 19.00 -1.30
CA GLU A 252 -10.34 17.88 -0.56
C GLU A 252 -10.02 17.96 0.93
N THR A 253 -10.99 17.64 1.78
CA THR A 253 -10.82 17.58 3.24
C THR A 253 -11.59 16.40 3.80
N HIS A 254 -10.95 15.64 4.68
CA HIS A 254 -11.57 14.54 5.43
C HIS A 254 -11.52 14.88 6.91
N THR A 255 -12.69 15.18 7.48
CA THR A 255 -12.82 15.52 8.89
C THR A 255 -13.23 14.28 9.68
N LEU A 256 -12.49 13.97 10.74
CA LEU A 256 -12.89 12.92 11.69
C LEU A 256 -14.03 13.42 12.59
N ILE A 257 -15.19 12.77 12.58
CA ILE A 257 -16.39 13.21 13.30
C ILE A 257 -16.95 12.19 14.30
N ASP A 258 -16.47 10.95 14.27
CA ASP A 258 -16.70 9.94 15.31
C ASP A 258 -15.60 8.87 15.25
N ILE A 259 -15.41 8.15 16.34
CA ILE A 259 -14.48 7.03 16.46
C ILE A 259 -15.19 5.93 17.22
N ARG A 260 -15.12 4.71 16.72
CA ARG A 260 -15.66 3.51 17.34
C ARG A 260 -14.55 2.47 17.39
N VAL A 261 -14.36 1.87 18.56
CA VAL A 261 -13.52 0.68 18.72
C VAL A 261 -14.43 -0.53 18.83
N ASP A 262 -14.23 -1.51 17.96
CA ASP A 262 -14.79 -2.85 18.09
C ASP A 262 -13.68 -3.77 18.61
N SER A 263 -13.86 -4.37 19.79
CA SER A 263 -12.88 -5.27 20.39
C SER A 263 -13.31 -6.72 20.25
N MET A 264 -12.39 -7.59 19.86
CA MET A 264 -12.58 -9.03 19.69
C MET A 264 -11.64 -9.78 20.62
N LEU A 265 -12.20 -10.57 21.54
CA LEU A 265 -11.45 -11.40 22.47
C LEU A 265 -11.39 -12.84 21.97
N SER A 266 -10.19 -13.34 21.70
CA SER A 266 -9.91 -14.73 21.38
C SER A 266 -9.40 -15.44 22.62
N LEU A 267 -9.95 -16.62 22.89
CA LEU A 267 -9.58 -17.45 24.02
C LEU A 267 -9.12 -18.83 23.54
N GLY A 268 -8.15 -19.40 24.25
CA GLY A 268 -7.71 -20.77 24.08
C GLY A 268 -8.12 -21.63 25.27
N ARG A 269 -8.30 -22.92 25.04
CA ARG A 269 -8.44 -23.94 26.08
C ARG A 269 -7.46 -25.08 25.82
N THR A 270 -6.61 -25.36 26.80
CA THR A 270 -5.80 -26.58 26.83
C THR A 270 -6.49 -27.58 27.76
N SER A 271 -6.74 -28.79 27.28
CA SER A 271 -7.41 -29.84 28.06
C SER A 271 -6.59 -31.12 28.12
N TRP A 272 -6.66 -31.85 29.24
CA TRP A 272 -5.92 -33.09 29.47
C TRP A 272 -6.68 -34.05 30.38
N ASN A 273 -6.11 -35.24 30.56
CA ASN A 273 -6.59 -36.24 31.52
C ASN A 273 -5.63 -36.30 32.72
N GLU A 274 -6.10 -36.00 33.93
CA GLU A 274 -5.28 -36.04 35.16
C GLU A 274 -4.82 -37.45 35.55
N ALA A 275 -5.54 -38.48 35.11
CA ALA A 275 -5.35 -39.85 35.60
C ALA A 275 -4.32 -40.65 34.78
N VAL A 276 -3.95 -40.17 33.60
CA VAL A 276 -3.01 -40.82 32.69
C VAL A 276 -2.21 -39.76 31.95
N ASP A 277 -0.94 -40.02 31.63
CA ASP A 277 -0.13 -39.21 30.69
C ASP A 277 -0.70 -39.31 29.26
N GLY A 278 -1.90 -38.75 29.07
CA GLY A 278 -2.54 -38.52 27.78
C GLY A 278 -2.13 -37.15 27.27
N GLY A 279 -1.93 -37.03 25.96
CA GLY A 279 -1.55 -35.76 25.34
C GLY A 279 -2.54 -34.63 25.60
N GLU A 280 -2.04 -33.41 25.65
CA GLU A 280 -2.82 -32.19 25.74
C GLU A 280 -3.53 -31.92 24.40
N VAL A 281 -4.75 -31.38 24.48
CA VAL A 281 -5.51 -30.93 23.31
C VAL A 281 -5.89 -29.48 23.49
N ASP A 282 -5.39 -28.66 22.57
CA ASP A 282 -5.72 -27.24 22.45
C ASP A 282 -6.97 -27.04 21.60
N PHE A 283 -7.78 -26.08 22.01
CA PHE A 283 -8.97 -25.63 21.30
C PHE A 283 -9.06 -24.10 21.36
N GLU A 284 -9.12 -23.46 20.21
CA GLU A 284 -9.37 -22.03 20.09
C GLU A 284 -10.89 -21.80 19.98
N PHE A 285 -11.41 -20.95 20.85
CA PHE A 285 -12.79 -20.52 20.75
C PHE A 285 -12.94 -19.54 19.58
N PRO A 286 -14.10 -19.50 18.90
CA PRO A 286 -14.40 -18.40 17.98
C PRO A 286 -14.24 -17.06 18.70
N GLY A 287 -13.63 -16.08 18.05
CA GLY A 287 -13.45 -14.76 18.64
C GLY A 287 -14.77 -14.17 19.11
N ILE A 288 -14.73 -13.52 20.26
CA ILE A 288 -15.90 -13.05 21.00
C ILE A 288 -15.93 -11.54 20.92
N PRO A 289 -16.93 -10.91 20.25
CA PRO A 289 -17.06 -9.47 20.27
C PRO A 289 -17.41 -9.02 21.67
N VAL A 290 -16.62 -8.11 22.24
CA VAL A 290 -16.76 -7.66 23.62
C VAL A 290 -17.01 -6.16 23.69
N GLU A 291 -17.80 -5.74 24.68
CA GLU A 291 -18.01 -4.33 24.97
C GLU A 291 -16.73 -3.68 25.54
N PRO A 292 -16.54 -2.36 25.37
CA PRO A 292 -15.30 -1.68 25.79
C PRO A 292 -14.90 -1.94 27.24
N GLU A 293 -15.84 -1.94 28.18
CA GLU A 293 -15.52 -2.21 29.60
C GLU A 293 -14.99 -3.63 29.85
N VAL A 294 -15.42 -4.60 29.04
CA VAL A 294 -14.96 -5.98 29.12
C VAL A 294 -13.57 -6.08 28.48
N ALA A 295 -13.36 -5.44 27.33
CA ALA A 295 -12.05 -5.32 26.71
C ALA A 295 -11.02 -4.62 27.64
N ASP A 296 -11.40 -3.50 28.27
CA ASP A 296 -10.58 -2.76 29.26
C ASP A 296 -10.14 -3.63 30.42
N TYR A 297 -11.03 -4.49 30.88
CA TYR A 297 -10.76 -5.42 31.96
C TYR A 297 -9.75 -6.48 31.52
N PHE A 298 -10.00 -7.17 30.40
CA PHE A 298 -9.12 -8.24 29.91
C PHE A 298 -7.77 -7.71 29.41
N ALA A 299 -7.70 -6.49 28.90
CA ALA A 299 -6.44 -5.82 28.55
C ALA A 299 -5.50 -5.62 29.75
N GLN A 300 -6.03 -5.59 30.98
CA GLN A 300 -5.25 -5.47 32.22
C GLN A 300 -4.82 -6.83 32.78
N VAL A 301 -5.34 -7.93 32.23
CA VAL A 301 -4.98 -9.28 32.66
C VAL A 301 -3.61 -9.64 32.08
N PRO A 302 -2.64 -10.08 32.92
CA PRO A 302 -1.34 -10.50 32.41
C PRO A 302 -1.46 -11.66 31.41
N ALA A 303 -0.64 -11.62 30.36
CA ALA A 303 -0.58 -12.59 29.27
C ALA A 303 -0.64 -14.07 29.71
N ASP A 304 0.09 -14.40 30.78
CA ASP A 304 0.28 -15.78 31.24
C ASP A 304 -0.77 -16.21 32.28
N THR A 305 -1.86 -15.45 32.43
CA THR A 305 -2.89 -15.75 33.44
C THR A 305 -3.85 -16.80 32.92
N THR A 306 -3.89 -17.96 33.58
CA THR A 306 -5.01 -18.89 33.47
C THR A 306 -6.27 -18.19 33.98
N LEU A 307 -7.21 -17.88 33.08
CA LEU A 307 -8.44 -17.15 33.40
C LEU A 307 -9.43 -18.01 34.19
N ALA A 308 -9.57 -19.27 33.79
CA ALA A 308 -10.46 -20.21 34.42
C ALA A 308 -9.96 -21.65 34.28
N THR A 309 -10.44 -22.50 35.18
CA THR A 309 -10.27 -23.96 35.12
C THR A 309 -11.63 -24.61 34.97
N TYR A 310 -11.74 -25.63 34.12
CA TYR A 310 -12.97 -26.36 33.88
C TYR A 310 -12.72 -27.85 33.97
N ASN A 311 -13.08 -28.43 35.13
CA ASN A 311 -12.67 -29.77 35.53
C ASN A 311 -13.87 -30.62 35.92
N SER A 312 -13.80 -31.92 35.65
CA SER A 312 -14.80 -32.91 36.06
C SER A 312 -14.52 -33.37 37.49
N SER A 313 -15.56 -33.39 38.33
CA SER A 313 -15.51 -33.95 39.69
C SER A 313 -15.88 -35.44 39.70
N TRP A 314 -15.61 -36.10 40.82
CA TRP A 314 -16.03 -37.49 41.05
C TRP A 314 -17.55 -37.63 40.90
N GLY A 315 -18.01 -38.17 39.76
CA GLY A 315 -19.42 -38.22 39.36
C GLY A 315 -19.69 -37.81 37.91
N GLY A 316 -18.73 -37.15 37.24
CA GLY A 316 -18.81 -36.78 35.81
C GLY A 316 -19.23 -35.32 35.56
N ASP A 317 -19.72 -34.61 36.58
CA ASP A 317 -20.14 -33.21 36.46
C ASP A 317 -18.93 -32.28 36.37
N PHE A 318 -18.95 -31.37 35.38
CA PHE A 318 -17.92 -30.36 35.21
C PHE A 318 -18.23 -29.09 36.02
N THR A 319 -17.20 -28.53 36.65
CA THR A 319 -17.28 -27.28 37.41
C THR A 319 -16.31 -26.27 36.83
N LEU A 320 -16.82 -25.07 36.55
CA LEU A 320 -16.01 -23.91 36.18
C LEU A 320 -15.55 -23.18 37.45
N LYS A 321 -14.26 -22.87 37.51
CA LYS A 321 -13.68 -22.03 38.55
C LYS A 321 -12.88 -20.91 37.89
N LEU A 322 -13.29 -19.67 38.15
CA LEU A 322 -12.57 -18.48 37.71
C LEU A 322 -11.34 -18.24 38.60
N ASN A 323 -10.26 -17.76 38.00
CA ASN A 323 -8.97 -17.52 38.66
C ASN A 323 -8.64 -16.03 38.63
N ASN A 324 -8.99 -15.30 39.68
CA ASN A 324 -8.82 -13.83 39.78
C ASN A 324 -9.49 -13.04 38.62
N VAL A 325 -10.43 -13.68 37.92
CA VAL A 325 -11.28 -13.05 36.90
C VAL A 325 -12.59 -12.63 37.54
N ASP A 326 -13.05 -11.41 37.24
CA ASP A 326 -14.33 -10.90 37.69
C ASP A 326 -15.49 -11.68 37.05
N GLN A 327 -16.43 -12.15 37.89
CA GLN A 327 -17.54 -12.98 37.43
C GLN A 327 -18.42 -12.27 36.41
N ALA A 328 -18.72 -10.98 36.59
CA ALA A 328 -19.57 -10.25 35.66
C ALA A 328 -18.89 -10.04 34.31
N ARG A 329 -17.57 -9.83 34.30
CA ARG A 329 -16.77 -9.73 33.06
C ARG A 329 -16.67 -11.08 32.35
N TRP A 330 -16.53 -12.19 33.08
CA TRP A 330 -16.58 -13.53 32.50
C TRP A 330 -17.95 -13.86 31.91
N ASP A 331 -19.03 -13.63 32.66
CA ASP A 331 -20.40 -13.93 32.21
C ASP A 331 -20.77 -13.14 30.94
N ALA A 332 -20.20 -11.94 30.77
CA ALA A 332 -20.38 -11.13 29.57
C ALA A 332 -19.84 -11.80 28.29
N LEU A 333 -18.85 -12.70 28.41
CA LEU A 333 -18.31 -13.45 27.28
C LEU A 333 -19.30 -14.48 26.73
N LYS A 334 -20.27 -14.91 27.56
CA LYS A 334 -21.25 -15.97 27.21
C LYS A 334 -20.58 -17.23 26.64
N LEU A 335 -19.38 -17.52 27.13
CA LEU A 335 -18.57 -18.66 26.73
C LEU A 335 -19.18 -19.95 27.27
N ASP A 336 -19.26 -20.99 26.43
CA ASP A 336 -19.45 -22.37 26.88
C ASP A 336 -18.08 -23.03 27.09
N PRO A 337 -17.62 -23.22 28.34
CA PRO A 337 -16.32 -23.83 28.61
C PRO A 337 -16.19 -25.26 28.06
N GLY A 338 -17.31 -25.95 27.84
CA GLY A 338 -17.38 -27.33 27.33
C GLY A 338 -17.48 -27.42 25.80
N GLN A 339 -17.46 -26.29 25.08
CA GLN A 339 -17.57 -26.29 23.63
C GLN A 339 -16.51 -27.20 23.00
N ALA A 340 -16.94 -28.06 22.07
CA ALA A 340 -16.08 -29.00 21.37
C ALA A 340 -15.17 -29.84 22.31
N TRP A 341 -15.68 -30.27 23.47
CA TRP A 341 -14.91 -31.10 24.40
C TRP A 341 -14.43 -32.40 23.72
N PRO A 342 -13.13 -32.77 23.87
CA PRO A 342 -12.59 -33.99 23.26
C PRO A 342 -13.38 -35.23 23.64
N GLN A 343 -13.83 -35.98 22.64
CA GLN A 343 -14.61 -37.21 22.84
C GLN A 343 -13.73 -38.44 23.11
N SER A 344 -12.43 -38.33 22.85
CA SER A 344 -11.42 -39.37 23.07
C SER A 344 -10.38 -38.91 24.10
N GLY A 345 -9.72 -39.85 24.78
CA GLY A 345 -8.63 -39.53 25.73
C GLY A 345 -9.10 -39.32 27.19
N GLY A 346 -10.41 -39.27 27.44
CA GLY A 346 -10.95 -39.15 28.80
C GLY A 346 -10.61 -37.84 29.51
N HIS A 347 -10.44 -36.76 28.75
CA HIS A 347 -10.06 -35.45 29.26
C HIS A 347 -11.05 -35.01 30.34
N ASN A 348 -10.52 -34.65 31.51
CA ASN A 348 -11.28 -34.31 32.70
C ASN A 348 -10.79 -33.03 33.37
N SER A 349 -9.72 -32.40 32.87
CA SER A 349 -9.23 -31.11 33.31
C SER A 349 -8.98 -30.19 32.13
N SER A 350 -9.12 -28.88 32.35
CA SER A 350 -8.71 -27.87 31.39
C SER A 350 -8.42 -26.52 32.00
N GLU A 351 -7.61 -25.76 31.28
CA GLU A 351 -7.32 -24.35 31.54
C GLU A 351 -7.72 -23.50 30.36
N ILE A 352 -8.41 -22.40 30.64
CA ILE A 352 -8.81 -21.39 29.66
C ILE A 352 -7.93 -20.17 29.86
N TRP A 353 -7.35 -19.68 28.78
CA TRP A 353 -6.42 -18.56 28.75
C TRP A 353 -6.79 -17.58 27.63
N MET A 354 -6.32 -16.34 27.75
CA MET A 354 -6.51 -15.31 26.73
C MET A 354 -5.46 -15.49 25.64
N ASP A 355 -5.91 -15.68 24.40
CA ASP A 355 -5.02 -15.78 23.26
C ASP A 355 -4.71 -14.40 22.70
N GLU A 356 -5.76 -13.69 22.27
CA GLU A 356 -5.62 -12.37 21.67
C GLU A 356 -6.78 -11.46 22.07
N LEU A 357 -6.49 -10.17 22.17
CA LEU A 357 -7.48 -9.12 22.22
C LEU A 357 -7.15 -8.14 21.09
N GLU A 358 -7.96 -8.19 20.03
CA GLU A 358 -7.78 -7.37 18.85
C GLU A 358 -8.77 -6.22 18.85
N ASP A 359 -8.29 -5.01 18.52
CA ASP A 359 -9.14 -3.83 18.38
C ASP A 359 -9.20 -3.43 16.89
N THR A 360 -10.41 -3.30 16.36
CA THR A 360 -10.65 -2.65 15.07
C THR A 360 -11.04 -1.19 15.30
N TYR A 361 -10.24 -0.26 14.76
CA TYR A 361 -10.52 1.17 14.87
C TYR A 361 -11.35 1.65 13.67
N CYS A 362 -12.61 1.95 13.92
CA CYS A 362 -13.51 2.52 12.94
C CYS A 362 -13.58 4.04 13.08
N HIS A 363 -13.15 4.76 12.05
CA HIS A 363 -13.23 6.20 11.94
C HIS A 363 -14.41 6.63 11.10
N LYS A 364 -15.24 7.53 11.64
CA LYS A 364 -16.30 8.17 10.88
C LYS A 364 -15.80 9.47 10.30
N LEU A 365 -15.70 9.51 8.98
CA LEU A 365 -15.24 10.67 8.24
C LEU A 365 -16.40 11.46 7.67
N LYS A 366 -16.16 12.75 7.53
CA LYS A 366 -16.93 13.63 6.67
C LYS A 366 -16.02 14.22 5.61
N VAL A 367 -16.28 13.88 4.35
CA VAL A 367 -15.45 14.22 3.22
C VAL A 367 -16.11 15.28 2.35
N PHE A 368 -15.30 16.27 1.98
CA PHE A 368 -15.70 17.34 1.07
C PHE A 368 -14.71 17.48 -0.08
N LYS A 369 -15.24 17.57 -1.31
CA LYS A 369 -14.48 17.99 -2.50
C LYS A 369 -15.05 19.30 -3.04
N ASN A 370 -14.19 20.30 -3.20
CA ASN A 370 -14.57 21.65 -3.62
C ASN A 370 -15.79 22.22 -2.84
N GLY A 371 -15.82 21.97 -1.53
CA GLY A 371 -16.89 22.43 -0.64
C GLY A 371 -18.21 21.69 -0.79
N LYS A 372 -18.26 20.55 -1.51
CA LYS A 372 -19.45 19.71 -1.61
C LYS A 372 -19.21 18.37 -0.93
N PRO A 373 -20.21 17.81 -0.23
CA PRO A 373 -20.08 16.47 0.33
C PRO A 373 -19.73 15.46 -0.77
N ASP A 374 -18.77 14.59 -0.50
CA ASP A 374 -18.33 13.57 -1.43
C ASP A 374 -18.10 12.25 -0.69
N ALA A 375 -18.71 11.18 -1.17
CA ALA A 375 -18.50 9.83 -0.64
C ALA A 375 -17.97 8.89 -1.74
N SER A 376 -17.37 9.43 -2.80
CA SER A 376 -16.90 8.62 -3.94
C SER A 376 -15.69 7.74 -3.58
N GLY A 377 -14.93 8.13 -2.56
CA GLY A 377 -13.75 7.40 -2.07
C GLY A 377 -14.03 6.38 -0.96
N ARG A 378 -15.28 6.20 -0.53
CA ARG A 378 -15.61 5.32 0.60
C ARG A 378 -15.37 3.83 0.28
N PRO A 379 -15.10 2.98 1.29
CA PRO A 379 -15.14 1.54 1.11
C PRO A 379 -16.56 1.03 0.80
N THR A 380 -16.66 -0.09 0.09
CA THR A 380 -17.93 -0.57 -0.48
C THR A 380 -18.43 -1.93 0.01
N SER A 381 -17.58 -2.71 0.69
CA SER A 381 -17.95 -4.01 1.23
C SER A 381 -17.16 -4.36 2.49
N ASP A 382 -17.70 -5.25 3.32
CA ASP A 382 -17.02 -5.72 4.55
C ASP A 382 -15.76 -6.54 4.27
N LEU A 383 -15.58 -7.04 3.03
CA LEU A 383 -14.33 -7.68 2.60
C LEU A 383 -13.22 -6.67 2.35
N ASP A 384 -13.58 -5.42 2.06
CA ASP A 384 -12.64 -4.33 1.85
C ASP A 384 -12.31 -3.62 3.18
N ASP A 385 -13.25 -3.60 4.13
CA ASP A 385 -13.18 -2.81 5.37
C ASP A 385 -14.28 -3.22 6.37
N ALA A 386 -13.90 -3.62 7.60
CA ALA A 386 -14.83 -4.18 8.59
C ALA A 386 -15.82 -3.14 9.17
N CYS A 387 -15.59 -1.85 8.94
CA CYS A 387 -16.39 -0.74 9.45
C CYS A 387 -17.51 -0.33 8.48
N VAL A 388 -17.53 -0.87 7.24
CA VAL A 388 -18.55 -0.55 6.22
C VAL A 388 -19.97 -0.87 6.68
N LYS A 389 -20.15 -1.91 7.49
CA LYS A 389 -21.43 -2.29 8.12
C LYS A 389 -22.10 -1.15 8.91
N TYR A 390 -21.36 -0.11 9.32
CA TYR A 390 -21.90 1.05 10.02
C TYR A 390 -22.41 2.16 9.10
N ASN A 391 -22.22 2.04 7.79
CA ASN A 391 -22.61 3.05 6.83
C ASN A 391 -24.10 3.02 6.52
N THR A 392 -24.73 4.20 6.57
CA THR A 392 -26.10 4.38 6.11
C THR A 392 -26.13 5.15 4.79
N GLN A 393 -27.10 4.84 3.93
CA GLN A 393 -27.25 5.56 2.64
C GLN A 393 -27.48 7.06 2.84
N ALA A 394 -28.17 7.44 3.92
CA ALA A 394 -28.41 8.84 4.27
C ALA A 394 -27.10 9.58 4.56
N GLU A 395 -26.16 8.95 5.28
CA GLU A 395 -24.85 9.52 5.57
C GLU A 395 -23.98 9.58 4.33
N ILE A 396 -23.96 8.51 3.52
CA ILE A 396 -23.21 8.46 2.25
C ILE A 396 -23.63 9.62 1.33
N ASN A 397 -24.94 9.89 1.22
CA ASN A 397 -25.46 11.01 0.42
C ASN A 397 -24.98 12.39 0.92
N ASN A 398 -24.50 12.47 2.17
CA ASN A 398 -23.96 13.65 2.82
C ASN A 398 -22.44 13.61 2.99
N GLY A 399 -21.74 12.75 2.23
CA GLY A 399 -20.28 12.65 2.29
C GLY A 399 -19.77 12.08 3.61
N ILE A 400 -20.59 11.33 4.34
CA ILE A 400 -20.25 10.77 5.65
C ILE A 400 -20.19 9.25 5.53
N TYR A 401 -19.10 8.66 6.02
CA TYR A 401 -18.94 7.21 6.08
C TYR A 401 -17.93 6.80 7.14
N TRP A 402 -18.02 5.54 7.56
CA TRP A 402 -17.06 4.82 8.37
C TRP A 402 -16.06 4.11 7.47
N GLU A 403 -14.81 4.15 7.89
CA GLU A 403 -13.69 3.37 7.38
C GLU A 403 -12.84 2.86 8.56
N GLU A 404 -12.12 1.78 8.31
CA GLU A 404 -11.14 1.21 9.20
C GLU A 404 -9.85 2.05 9.19
N SER A 405 -9.14 2.05 10.31
CA SER A 405 -7.89 2.78 10.47
C SER A 405 -6.88 1.99 11.28
N ASP A 406 -5.61 2.09 10.90
CA ASP A 406 -4.51 1.41 11.61
C ASP A 406 -4.22 2.03 12.99
N GLU A 407 -4.67 3.27 13.22
CA GLU A 407 -4.38 4.03 14.44
C GLU A 407 -5.64 4.60 15.07
N LEU A 408 -5.68 4.63 16.41
CA LEU A 408 -6.73 5.32 17.14
C LEU A 408 -6.48 6.83 17.15
N LEU A 409 -7.14 7.59 16.28
CA LEU A 409 -6.94 9.04 16.14
C LEU A 409 -7.82 9.86 17.12
N SER A 410 -7.88 9.45 18.38
CA SER A 410 -8.71 10.09 19.43
C SER A 410 -8.42 11.58 19.61
N GLU A 411 -7.16 11.99 19.46
CA GLU A 411 -6.75 13.40 19.53
C GLU A 411 -7.25 14.23 18.33
N ALA A 412 -7.59 13.58 17.22
CA ALA A 412 -7.98 14.24 15.97
C ALA A 412 -9.50 14.37 15.79
N ILE A 413 -10.32 13.96 16.77
CA ILE A 413 -11.77 14.13 16.65
C ILE A 413 -12.14 15.62 16.43
N GLY A 414 -12.98 15.86 15.42
CA GLY A 414 -13.38 17.19 14.98
C GLY A 414 -12.29 17.97 14.23
N ILE A 415 -11.26 17.32 13.69
CA ILE A 415 -10.18 17.93 12.89
C ILE A 415 -10.11 17.29 11.50
N ASP A 416 -9.51 17.99 10.52
CA ASP A 416 -9.18 17.37 9.23
C ASP A 416 -7.95 16.47 9.40
N ILE A 417 -8.11 15.17 9.17
CA ILE A 417 -7.02 14.18 9.16
C ILE A 417 -6.41 14.02 7.76
N TYR A 418 -7.10 14.54 6.74
CA TYR A 418 -6.57 14.72 5.40
C TYR A 418 -7.04 16.06 4.86
N SER A 419 -6.12 16.84 4.30
CA SER A 419 -6.42 18.16 3.74
C SER A 419 -5.54 18.45 2.53
N LYS A 420 -6.13 18.46 1.35
CA LYS A 420 -5.49 18.88 0.11
C LYS A 420 -6.04 20.23 -0.32
N SER A 421 -5.16 21.23 -0.38
CA SER A 421 -5.55 22.59 -0.79
C SER A 421 -5.77 22.69 -2.30
N TYR A 422 -6.52 23.71 -2.72
CA TYR A 422 -6.66 24.04 -4.14
C TYR A 422 -5.30 24.49 -4.72
N GLY A 423 -4.95 23.97 -5.90
CA GLY A 423 -3.67 24.21 -6.55
C GLY A 423 -2.51 23.35 -6.02
N ASP A 424 -2.79 22.34 -5.20
CA ASP A 424 -1.80 21.36 -4.74
C ASP A 424 -2.04 19.99 -5.37
N PHE A 425 -0.95 19.30 -5.71
CA PHE A 425 -1.03 17.91 -6.15
C PHE A 425 -1.42 16.98 -4.99
N PRO A 426 -1.97 15.78 -5.26
CA PRO A 426 -2.33 14.80 -4.23
C PRO A 426 -1.19 14.49 -3.24
N GLU A 427 0.05 14.34 -3.72
CA GLU A 427 1.22 14.10 -2.87
C GLU A 427 1.63 15.28 -1.98
N GLN A 428 0.96 16.43 -2.10
CA GLN A 428 1.14 17.59 -1.25
C GLN A 428 0.01 17.77 -0.23
N ALA A 429 -0.95 16.84 -0.18
CA ALA A 429 -1.97 16.83 0.84
C ALA A 429 -1.31 16.72 2.24
N SER A 430 -1.93 17.38 3.22
CA SER A 430 -1.58 17.23 4.62
C SER A 430 -2.35 16.03 5.19
N GLU A 431 -1.64 14.99 5.58
CA GLU A 431 -2.17 13.88 6.39
C GLU A 431 -2.03 14.14 7.90
N ALA A 432 -1.35 15.24 8.27
CA ALA A 432 -1.32 15.69 9.65
C ALA A 432 -2.64 16.38 10.01
N ALA A 433 -3.08 16.19 11.27
CA ALA A 433 -4.28 16.81 11.82
C ALA A 433 -4.25 18.34 11.69
N THR A 434 -5.21 18.93 10.96
CA THR A 434 -5.31 20.38 10.71
C THR A 434 -6.71 20.94 10.92
N PRO A 435 -6.84 22.21 11.37
CA PRO A 435 -8.15 22.76 11.73
C PRO A 435 -9.16 22.63 10.57
N PRO A 436 -10.41 22.24 10.85
CA PRO A 436 -11.38 21.91 9.81
C PRO A 436 -11.59 23.00 8.75
N GLY A 437 -11.37 22.66 7.49
CA GLY A 437 -11.56 23.59 6.39
C GLY A 437 -10.51 24.71 6.34
N ILE A 438 -9.41 24.64 7.10
CA ILE A 438 -8.32 25.64 7.02
C ILE A 438 -7.70 25.71 5.62
N GLY A 439 -7.73 24.60 4.86
CA GLY A 439 -7.30 24.55 3.46
C GLY A 439 -8.18 25.36 2.49
N TYR A 440 -9.34 25.84 2.95
CA TYR A 440 -10.20 26.78 2.22
C TYR A 440 -9.86 28.25 2.53
N VAL A 441 -9.09 28.53 3.59
CA VAL A 441 -8.71 29.91 3.94
C VAL A 441 -7.69 30.46 2.96
N ASN A 442 -7.80 31.77 2.66
CA ASN A 442 -6.95 32.49 1.71
C ASN A 442 -7.15 32.09 0.24
N ASP A 443 -8.31 31.48 -0.08
CA ASP A 443 -8.78 31.30 -1.45
C ASP A 443 -9.94 32.27 -1.77
N PRO A 444 -9.74 33.24 -2.67
CA PRO A 444 -10.79 34.19 -3.08
C PRO A 444 -12.09 33.57 -3.57
N THR A 445 -12.09 32.32 -4.05
CA THR A 445 -13.32 31.64 -4.49
C THR A 445 -14.20 31.20 -3.31
N THR A 446 -13.68 31.26 -2.09
CA THR A 446 -14.35 30.73 -0.89
C THR A 446 -14.62 31.76 0.19
N GLY A 447 -14.00 32.93 0.11
CA GLY A 447 -14.15 33.96 1.12
C GLY A 447 -13.21 35.13 0.92
N GLU A 448 -13.17 36.00 1.93
CA GLU A 448 -12.30 37.18 1.95
C GLU A 448 -11.85 37.51 3.39
N TRP A 449 -10.70 38.18 3.53
CA TRP A 449 -10.26 38.71 4.81
C TRP A 449 -11.09 39.95 5.17
N ARG A 450 -11.73 39.94 6.34
CA ARG A 450 -12.43 41.08 6.92
C ARG A 450 -11.78 41.47 8.25
N THR A 451 -11.98 42.71 8.67
CA THR A 451 -11.46 43.22 9.94
C THR A 451 -12.63 43.46 10.88
N ASP A 452 -12.52 42.97 12.12
CA ASP A 452 -13.52 43.22 13.16
C ASP A 452 -13.38 44.60 13.81
N SER A 453 -14.32 44.96 14.68
CA SER A 453 -14.32 46.24 15.40
C SER A 453 -13.14 46.44 16.35
N THR A 454 -12.40 45.36 16.65
CA THR A 454 -11.19 45.37 17.48
C THR A 454 -9.89 45.43 16.67
N GLY A 455 -9.99 45.49 15.33
CA GLY A 455 -8.84 45.60 14.43
C GLY A 455 -8.19 44.26 14.06
N HIS A 456 -8.78 43.12 14.44
CA HIS A 456 -8.26 41.81 14.08
C HIS A 456 -8.84 41.37 12.72
N SER A 457 -7.97 40.87 11.84
CA SER A 457 -8.37 40.31 10.55
C SER A 457 -8.76 38.84 10.68
N PHE A 458 -9.93 38.49 10.16
CA PHE A 458 -10.47 37.13 10.15
C PHE A 458 -10.99 36.75 8.77
N TRP A 459 -10.97 35.46 8.46
CA TRP A 459 -11.49 34.94 7.19
C TRP A 459 -13.01 34.83 7.24
N TYR A 460 -13.68 35.44 6.27
CA TYR A 460 -15.11 35.38 6.08
C TYR A 460 -15.46 34.45 4.91
N PHE A 461 -16.04 33.30 5.21
CA PHE A 461 -16.49 32.33 4.20
C PHE A 461 -17.76 32.81 3.47
N TYR A 462 -17.80 32.62 2.15
CA TYR A 462 -19.02 32.76 1.36
C TYR A 462 -20.04 31.66 1.71
N GLY A 463 -21.33 31.95 1.53
CA GLY A 463 -22.44 31.15 2.08
C GLY A 463 -22.34 29.64 1.85
N GLN A 464 -21.97 29.21 0.65
CA GLN A 464 -21.81 27.79 0.31
C GLN A 464 -20.68 27.06 1.04
N TYR A 465 -19.74 27.78 1.65
CA TYR A 465 -18.66 27.24 2.49
C TYR A 465 -18.93 27.45 3.98
N ARG A 466 -20.04 28.10 4.33
CA ARG A 466 -20.44 28.32 5.72
C ARG A 466 -20.80 27.00 6.44
N PHE A 467 -21.05 25.90 5.71
CA PHE A 467 -21.28 24.61 6.37
C PHE A 467 -20.08 24.10 7.18
N PHE A 468 -18.83 24.48 6.83
CA PHE A 468 -17.65 24.14 7.65
C PHE A 468 -17.83 24.67 9.06
N ASN A 469 -18.43 25.85 9.17
CA ASN A 469 -18.69 26.56 10.41
C ASN A 469 -19.85 25.95 11.19
N ASP A 470 -20.94 25.66 10.48
CA ASP A 470 -22.17 25.19 11.11
C ASP A 470 -22.07 23.73 11.55
N ILE A 471 -21.24 22.93 10.87
CA ILE A 471 -21.14 21.48 11.09
C ILE A 471 -19.86 21.08 11.82
N ILE A 472 -18.73 21.78 11.62
CA ILE A 472 -17.42 21.29 12.09
C ILE A 472 -16.72 22.30 13.01
N ALA A 473 -16.62 23.57 12.63
CA ALA A 473 -15.75 24.55 13.30
C ALA A 473 -16.38 25.30 14.49
N GLY A 474 -17.67 25.11 14.79
CA GLY A 474 -18.25 25.55 16.07
C GLY A 474 -18.82 26.98 16.09
N PRO A 475 -19.20 27.51 17.28
CA PRO A 475 -19.78 28.85 17.43
C PRO A 475 -18.79 29.99 17.14
N TYR A 476 -17.49 29.68 17.05
CA TYR A 476 -16.45 30.58 16.59
C TYR A 476 -15.95 30.07 15.24
N PRO A 477 -16.58 30.47 14.14
CA PRO A 477 -16.31 29.88 12.82
C PRO A 477 -15.15 30.54 12.06
N TYR A 478 -14.48 31.50 12.70
CA TYR A 478 -13.53 32.35 12.01
C TYR A 478 -12.09 31.91 12.27
N TYR A 479 -11.30 31.98 11.21
CA TYR A 479 -9.85 31.84 11.26
C TYR A 479 -9.22 33.23 11.27
N TYR A 480 -8.49 33.56 12.34
CA TYR A 480 -7.75 34.81 12.40
C TYR A 480 -6.50 34.73 11.54
N ARG A 481 -6.11 35.88 10.97
CA ARG A 481 -4.98 35.97 10.04
C ARG A 481 -3.68 35.47 10.65
N SER A 482 -3.41 35.81 11.91
CA SER A 482 -2.22 35.36 12.65
C SER A 482 -2.16 33.83 12.81
N GLN A 483 -3.30 33.21 13.10
CA GLN A 483 -3.41 31.75 13.27
C GLN A 483 -3.23 31.03 11.95
N TYR A 484 -3.83 31.55 10.87
CA TYR A 484 -3.65 31.03 9.52
C TYR A 484 -2.20 31.15 9.06
N ASP A 485 -1.58 32.31 9.23
CA ASP A 485 -0.19 32.54 8.83
C ASP A 485 0.77 31.61 9.60
N THR A 486 0.48 31.33 10.88
CA THR A 486 1.24 30.37 11.69
C THR A 486 1.13 28.95 11.13
N TRP A 487 -0.09 28.48 10.86
CA TRP A 487 -0.32 27.17 10.24
C TRP A 487 0.37 27.07 8.87
N SER A 488 0.13 28.05 8.01
CA SER A 488 0.58 28.08 6.62
C SER A 488 2.11 28.04 6.52
N ARG A 489 2.82 28.75 7.41
CA ARG A 489 4.28 28.81 7.40
C ARG A 489 4.95 27.63 8.10
N ASN A 490 4.40 27.18 9.23
CA ASN A 490 5.14 26.28 10.14
C ASN A 490 4.62 24.85 10.15
N TYR A 491 3.38 24.61 9.70
CA TYR A 491 2.71 23.31 9.87
C TYR A 491 2.36 22.65 8.54
N ARG A 492 1.78 23.39 7.59
CA ARG A 492 1.21 22.89 6.33
C ARG A 492 2.11 21.92 5.54
N TYR A 493 3.42 22.15 5.49
CA TYR A 493 4.38 21.32 4.74
C TYR A 493 5.37 20.57 5.63
N SER A 494 5.17 20.60 6.95
CA SER A 494 6.09 20.01 7.92
C SER A 494 5.67 18.63 8.43
N GLY A 495 4.48 18.16 8.03
CA GLY A 495 3.88 16.92 8.55
C GLY A 495 3.50 16.99 10.03
N LYS A 496 3.36 18.20 10.60
CA LYS A 496 3.06 18.40 12.02
C LYS A 496 1.58 18.75 12.23
N PRO A 497 0.93 18.15 13.25
CA PRO A 497 -0.44 18.50 13.57
C PRO A 497 -0.52 19.93 14.12
N TYR A 498 -1.64 20.61 13.86
CA TYR A 498 -1.90 21.95 14.35
C TYR A 498 -3.32 22.07 14.90
N TYR A 499 -3.43 22.13 16.22
CA TYR A 499 -4.72 22.19 16.93
C TYR A 499 -5.22 23.62 17.18
N MET A 500 -4.55 24.62 16.61
CA MET A 500 -4.84 26.04 16.76
C MET A 500 -4.96 26.48 18.23
N PRO A 501 -3.85 26.49 19.00
CA PRO A 501 -3.90 26.89 20.40
C PRO A 501 -4.30 28.37 20.56
N ASP A 502 -5.00 28.67 21.65
CA ASP A 502 -5.26 30.03 22.09
C ASP A 502 -4.01 30.67 22.74
N ALA A 503 -4.14 31.90 23.25
CA ALA A 503 -3.04 32.62 23.90
C ALA A 503 -2.48 31.91 25.16
N ASN A 504 -3.26 31.00 25.76
CA ASN A 504 -2.88 30.22 26.93
C ASN A 504 -2.36 28.81 26.56
N GLY A 505 -2.25 28.49 25.27
CA GLY A 505 -1.82 27.18 24.79
C GLY A 505 -2.93 26.12 24.75
N THR A 506 -4.18 26.47 25.03
CA THR A 506 -5.30 25.52 25.00
C THR A 506 -5.70 25.25 23.55
N PRO A 507 -5.75 23.98 23.10
CA PRO A 507 -6.14 23.66 21.73
C PRO A 507 -7.61 24.03 21.49
N ARG A 508 -7.87 24.71 20.36
CA ARG A 508 -9.23 25.05 19.94
C ARG A 508 -9.95 23.88 19.26
N PHE A 509 -9.20 23.01 18.59
CA PHE A 509 -9.71 21.82 17.88
C PHE A 509 -9.03 20.54 18.39
N GLY A 510 -9.57 19.38 18.02
CA GLY A 510 -9.08 18.06 18.45
C GLY A 510 -9.71 17.59 19.76
N GLY A 511 -9.44 16.33 20.13
CA GLY A 511 -10.09 15.64 21.26
C GLY A 511 -9.86 16.26 22.63
N LYS A 512 -8.76 17.01 22.79
CA LYS A 512 -8.43 17.77 24.00
C LYS A 512 -9.09 19.16 24.05
N SER A 513 -9.78 19.58 22.99
CA SER A 513 -10.49 20.87 22.98
C SER A 513 -11.83 20.76 23.71
N PRO A 514 -12.24 21.80 24.47
CA PRO A 514 -13.60 21.86 25.04
C PRO A 514 -14.69 21.78 23.96
N GLN A 515 -14.35 22.18 22.74
CA GLN A 515 -15.25 22.15 21.60
C GLN A 515 -15.59 20.72 21.15
N ALA A 516 -14.61 19.81 21.07
CA ALA A 516 -14.85 18.44 20.66
C ALA A 516 -15.83 17.73 21.62
N GLN A 517 -15.60 17.86 22.93
CA GLN A 517 -16.45 17.25 23.97
C GLN A 517 -17.90 17.75 23.91
N SER A 518 -18.10 19.06 23.68
CA SER A 518 -19.44 19.64 23.57
C SER A 518 -20.15 19.30 22.26
N ARG A 519 -19.42 19.05 21.17
CA ARG A 519 -20.01 18.87 19.83
C ARG A 519 -20.35 17.44 19.50
N PHE A 520 -19.65 16.49 20.10
CA PHE A 520 -19.86 15.07 19.87
C PHE A 520 -20.40 14.33 21.12
N PRO A 521 -21.42 14.85 21.83
CA PRO A 521 -21.86 14.26 23.11
C PRO A 521 -22.47 12.86 22.94
N ASN A 522 -23.01 12.57 21.75
CA ASN A 522 -23.66 11.29 21.44
C ASN A 522 -22.78 10.36 20.59
N SER A 523 -21.54 10.77 20.30
CA SER A 523 -20.61 10.00 19.50
C SER A 523 -20.09 8.78 20.26
N ASN A 524 -19.61 7.78 19.53
CA ASN A 524 -18.96 6.62 20.13
C ASN A 524 -17.67 7.04 20.84
N TYR A 525 -16.94 8.03 20.32
CA TYR A 525 -15.78 8.63 21.00
C TYR A 525 -16.08 9.05 22.45
N THR A 526 -17.18 9.78 22.66
CA THR A 526 -17.57 10.26 24.00
C THR A 526 -18.12 9.12 24.86
N LYS A 527 -18.96 8.25 24.28
CA LYS A 527 -19.59 7.12 24.99
C LYS A 527 -18.56 6.10 25.48
N GLN A 528 -17.57 5.80 24.65
CA GLN A 528 -16.48 4.87 24.94
C GLN A 528 -15.31 5.54 25.69
N ARG A 529 -15.40 6.84 26.02
CA ARG A 529 -14.38 7.60 26.75
C ARG A 529 -12.99 7.55 26.12
N LEU A 530 -12.92 7.56 24.79
CA LEU A 530 -11.67 7.40 24.04
C LEU A 530 -10.67 8.56 24.18
N GLY A 531 -11.09 9.69 24.79
CA GLY A 531 -10.21 10.82 25.06
C GLY A 531 -9.07 10.53 26.04
N ASP A 532 -9.22 9.48 26.87
CA ASP A 532 -8.20 9.01 27.81
C ASP A 532 -7.60 7.64 27.39
N ALA A 533 -8.01 7.09 26.25
CA ALA A 533 -7.55 5.80 25.77
C ALA A 533 -6.13 5.89 25.22
N THR A 534 -5.24 5.02 25.70
CA THR A 534 -3.94 4.75 25.07
C THR A 534 -4.14 3.65 24.03
N VAL A 535 -3.46 3.77 22.88
CA VAL A 535 -3.44 2.74 21.83
C VAL A 535 -3.04 1.41 22.45
N ARG A 536 -3.88 0.39 22.31
CA ARG A 536 -3.67 -0.96 22.85
C ARG A 536 -2.89 -1.88 21.91
N ASN A 537 -2.10 -1.30 20.99
CA ASN A 537 -1.22 -2.09 20.14
C ASN A 537 0.04 -2.49 20.91
N SER A 538 -0.10 -3.55 21.69
CA SER A 538 0.85 -4.65 21.86
C SER A 538 0.22 -5.62 22.86
N GLY A 539 -0.81 -6.36 22.42
CA GLY A 539 -1.19 -7.59 23.09
C GLY A 539 0.01 -8.55 23.15
N PRO A 540 0.12 -9.35 24.22
CA PRO A 540 1.25 -10.23 24.41
C PRO A 540 1.35 -11.27 23.27
N VAL A 541 2.59 -11.58 22.90
CA VAL A 541 2.99 -12.58 21.91
C VAL A 541 2.13 -13.85 22.01
N SER A 542 1.46 -14.19 20.90
CA SER A 542 0.76 -15.46 20.64
C SER A 542 1.48 -16.64 21.29
N ARG A 543 0.78 -17.36 22.18
CA ARG A 543 1.20 -18.68 22.65
C ARG A 543 0.81 -19.72 21.60
N SER A 544 1.72 -20.02 20.67
CA SER A 544 1.63 -21.26 19.86
C SER A 544 2.05 -22.53 20.64
N GLY A 545 1.98 -22.49 21.97
CA GLY A 545 2.21 -23.62 22.85
C GLY A 545 1.58 -23.33 24.20
N GLY A 546 0.64 -24.18 24.62
CA GLY A 546 0.03 -24.15 25.95
C GLY A 546 1.08 -24.19 27.08
N PRO A 547 0.67 -23.99 28.34
CA PRO A 547 1.58 -23.97 29.48
C PRO A 547 2.45 -25.23 29.52
N GLY A 548 3.72 -25.11 29.12
CA GLY A 548 4.67 -26.20 29.19
C GLY A 548 4.77 -26.71 30.63
N GLY A 549 4.47 -27.99 30.79
CA GLY A 549 4.43 -28.75 32.04
C GLY A 549 5.40 -28.26 33.11
N GLY A 550 4.85 -27.50 34.05
CA GLY A 550 5.50 -27.08 35.28
C GLY A 550 4.94 -27.86 36.47
N GLY A 551 5.16 -29.17 36.48
CA GLY A 551 5.15 -30.04 37.66
C GLY A 551 3.85 -30.14 38.47
N LYS A 552 3.16 -31.27 38.31
CA LYS A 552 2.89 -32.18 39.43
C LYS A 552 3.03 -33.62 38.96
#